data_AF-A9XJD0-F1
#
_entry.id   AF-A9XJD0-F1
#
_cell.length_a   1.000
_cell.length_b   1.000
_cell.length_c   1.000
_cell.angle_alpha   90.00
_cell.angle_beta   90.00
_cell.angle_gamma   90.00
#
_symmetry.space_group_name_H-M   'P 1'
#
loop_
_entity.id
_entity.type
_entity.pdbx_description
1 polymer ?
#
loop_
_entity_poly.entity_id
_entity_poly.type
_entity_poly.pdbx_seq_one_letter_code
_entity_poly.pdbx_strand_id
1 'polypeptide(L)'
;TIIGFKEHGLKFFSLLVPAGCPLVLLPLLVTIELISYLAKNVSLGLRLGANITSGHMLLSILSGFVYNIMNSGIIFFIIGLIPLTFII
;
A
#
# COMPACT_ATOMS: atom_id res chain seq x y z
N THR A 1 -15.64 -1.01 -12.18
CA THR A 1 -16.81 -1.91 -12.10
C THR A 1 -18.07 -1.24 -12.62
N ILE A 2 -18.54 -0.12 -12.05
CA ILE A 2 -19.84 0.51 -12.42
C ILE A 2 -19.91 0.90 -13.91
N ILE A 3 -18.90 1.59 -14.44
CA ILE A 3 -18.86 1.99 -15.85
C ILE A 3 -18.71 0.76 -16.78
N GLY A 4 -17.86 -0.20 -16.41
CA GLY A 4 -17.67 -1.43 -17.20
C GLY A 4 -18.88 -2.35 -17.22
N PHE A 5 -19.66 -2.41 -16.13
CA PHE A 5 -20.91 -3.17 -16.08
C PHE A 5 -22.02 -2.47 -16.87
N LYS A 6 -22.01 -1.13 -16.91
CA LYS A 6 -22.95 -0.32 -17.68
C LYS A 6 -22.71 -0.42 -19.19
N GLU A 7 -21.46 -0.44 -19.63
CA GLU A 7 -21.08 -0.46 -21.06
C GLU A 7 -21.07 -1.89 -21.65
N HIS A 8 -20.71 -2.91 -20.87
CA HIS A 8 -20.52 -4.27 -21.38
C HIS A 8 -21.47 -5.33 -20.80
N GLY A 9 -22.26 -5.01 -19.76
CA GLY A 9 -23.25 -5.92 -19.19
C GLY A 9 -22.68 -7.32 -18.89
N LEU A 10 -23.31 -8.36 -19.43
CA LEU A 10 -22.88 -9.77 -19.30
C LEU A 10 -21.53 -10.09 -19.99
N LYS A 11 -21.07 -9.23 -20.90
CA LYS A 11 -19.77 -9.35 -21.58
C LYS A 11 -18.60 -8.95 -20.67
N PHE A 12 -18.87 -8.38 -19.49
CA PHE A 12 -17.88 -8.17 -18.44
C PHE A 12 -17.25 -9.49 -17.96
N PHE A 13 -17.99 -10.61 -18.00
CA PHE A 13 -17.44 -11.93 -17.73
C PHE A 13 -16.52 -12.46 -18.83
N SER A 14 -16.62 -11.92 -20.06
CA SER A 14 -15.68 -12.22 -21.14
C SER A 14 -14.33 -11.53 -20.97
N LEU A 15 -14.25 -10.46 -20.17
CA LEU A 15 -12.96 -9.82 -19.79
C LEU A 15 -12.18 -10.66 -18.79
N LEU A 16 -12.85 -11.55 -18.03
CA LEU A 16 -12.22 -12.52 -17.14
C LEU A 16 -11.67 -13.74 -17.89
N VAL A 17 -12.02 -13.90 -19.18
CA VAL A 17 -11.57 -15.01 -20.02
C VAL A 17 -10.58 -14.47 -21.07
N PRO A 18 -9.27 -14.73 -20.93
CA PRO A 18 -8.31 -14.29 -21.93
C PRO A 18 -8.53 -15.01 -23.26
N ALA A 19 -8.54 -14.26 -24.35
CA ALA A 19 -8.73 -14.78 -25.70
C ALA A 19 -7.52 -15.64 -26.12
N GLY A 20 -7.77 -16.90 -26.47
CA GLY A 20 -6.73 -17.83 -26.96
C GLY A 20 -6.20 -18.86 -25.96
N CYS A 21 -6.78 -18.97 -24.75
CA CYS A 21 -6.37 -19.99 -23.78
C CYS A 21 -7.01 -21.38 -24.09
N PRO A 22 -6.27 -22.49 -23.98
CA PRO A 22 -6.85 -23.83 -24.08
C PRO A 22 -7.97 -24.05 -23.04
N LEU A 23 -9.11 -24.62 -23.46
CA LEU A 23 -10.31 -24.77 -22.64
C LEU A 23 -10.08 -25.49 -21.30
N VAL A 24 -9.05 -26.32 -21.19
CA VAL A 24 -8.72 -27.06 -19.97
C VAL A 24 -8.15 -26.15 -18.87
N LEU A 25 -7.38 -25.11 -19.23
CA LEU A 25 -6.77 -24.19 -18.24
C LEU A 25 -7.69 -23.00 -17.88
N LEU A 26 -8.76 -22.81 -18.65
CA LEU A 26 -9.72 -21.72 -18.52
C LEU A 26 -10.25 -21.53 -17.09
N PRO A 27 -10.67 -22.58 -16.34
CA PRO A 27 -11.27 -22.39 -15.01
C PRO A 27 -10.27 -21.85 -13.98
N LEU A 28 -9.02 -22.30 -14.07
CA LEU A 28 -7.94 -21.85 -13.20
C LEU A 28 -7.55 -20.41 -13.50
N LEU A 29 -7.50 -20.05 -14.79
CA LEU A 29 -7.14 -18.71 -15.25
C LEU A 29 -8.18 -17.65 -14.87
N VAL A 30 -9.47 -17.98 -14.97
CA VAL A 30 -10.57 -17.10 -14.52
C VAL A 30 -10.48 -16.83 -13.01
N THR A 31 -10.08 -17.83 -12.22
CA THR A 31 -9.92 -17.68 -10.76
C THR A 31 -8.79 -16.70 -10.45
N ILE A 32 -7.62 -16.83 -11.09
CA ILE A 32 -6.50 -15.91 -10.83
C ILE A 32 -6.77 -14.49 -11.34
N GLU A 33 -7.47 -14.34 -12.47
CA GLU A 33 -7.85 -13.03 -13.01
C GLU A 33 -8.84 -12.30 -12.08
N LEU A 34 -9.78 -13.04 -11.48
CA LEU A 34 -10.68 -12.50 -10.47
C LEU A 34 -9.91 -12.00 -9.23
N ILE A 35 -8.93 -12.76 -8.76
CA ILE A 35 -8.05 -12.34 -7.65
C ILE A 35 -7.25 -11.09 -8.04
N SER A 36 -6.65 -11.05 -9.23
CA SER A 36 -5.88 -9.89 -9.72
C SER A 36 -6.73 -8.64 -9.85
N TYR A 37 -7.97 -8.77 -10.34
CA TYR A 37 -8.91 -7.66 -10.45
C TYR A 37 -9.26 -7.05 -9.09
N LEU A 38 -9.51 -7.90 -8.08
CA LEU A 38 -9.76 -7.46 -6.71
C LEU A 38 -8.50 -6.85 -6.09
N ALA A 39 -7.35 -7.50 -6.26
CA ALA A 39 -6.06 -7.04 -5.76
C ALA A 39 -5.68 -5.67 -6.30
N LYS A 40 -6.04 -5.31 -7.53
CA LYS A 40 -5.80 -3.99 -8.11
C LYS A 40 -6.41 -2.86 -7.27
N ASN A 41 -7.69 -3.00 -6.90
CA ASN A 41 -8.38 -1.98 -6.09
C ASN A 41 -7.80 -1.92 -4.66
N VAL A 42 -7.50 -3.08 -4.08
CA VAL A 42 -6.87 -3.17 -2.75
C VAL A 42 -5.48 -2.54 -2.76
N SER A 43 -4.68 -2.78 -3.80
CA SER A 43 -3.31 -2.29 -3.91
C SER A 43 -3.22 -0.76 -3.93
N LEU A 44 -4.22 -0.09 -4.50
CA LEU A 44 -4.26 1.38 -4.54
C LEU A 44 -4.53 1.96 -3.14
N GLY A 45 -5.48 1.39 -2.42
CA GLY A 45 -5.77 1.77 -1.03
C GLY A 45 -4.60 1.45 -0.09
N LEU A 46 -4.04 0.24 -0.21
CA LEU A 46 -2.87 -0.20 0.56
C LEU A 46 -1.67 0.71 0.31
N ARG A 47 -1.43 1.14 -0.93
CA ARG A 47 -0.32 2.04 -1.27
C ARG A 47 -0.42 3.37 -0.54
N LEU A 48 -1.60 3.98 -0.53
CA LEU A 48 -1.82 5.24 0.18
C LEU A 48 -1.69 5.05 1.69
N GLY A 49 -2.38 4.04 2.24
CA GLY A 49 -2.37 3.74 3.67
C GLY A 49 -0.98 3.41 4.19
N ALA A 50 -0.27 2.49 3.54
CA ALA A 50 1.07 2.08 3.94
C ALA A 50 2.06 3.25 3.92
N ASN A 51 2.01 4.13 2.92
CA ASN A 51 2.89 5.30 2.89
C ASN A 51 2.61 6.27 4.05
N ILE A 52 1.34 6.56 4.35
CA ILE A 52 0.98 7.48 5.43
C ILE A 52 1.32 6.87 6.80
N THR A 53 0.95 5.61 7.03
CA THR A 53 1.22 4.92 8.30
C THR A 53 2.72 4.70 8.52
N SER A 54 3.47 4.30 7.49
CA SER A 54 4.93 4.14 7.60
C SER A 54 5.62 5.47 7.90
N GLY A 55 5.21 6.56 7.25
CA GLY A 55 5.77 7.89 7.52
C GLY A 55 5.48 8.35 8.94
N HIS A 56 4.22 8.24 9.38
CA HIS A 56 3.81 8.62 10.74
C HIS A 56 4.52 7.78 11.82
N MET A 57 4.62 6.47 11.62
CA MET A 57 5.29 5.57 12.56
C MET A 57 6.80 5.81 12.61
N LEU A 58 7.44 6.07 11.47
CA LEU A 58 8.85 6.46 11.42
C LEU A 58 9.11 7.73 12.23
N LEU A 59 8.29 8.77 12.04
CA LEU A 59 8.41 10.02 12.78
C LEU A 59 8.25 9.82 14.30
N SER A 60 7.27 9.00 14.69
CA SER A 60 6.99 8.68 16.10
C SER A 60 8.17 7.94 16.76
N ILE A 61 8.76 6.97 16.07
CA ILE A 61 9.92 6.22 16.56
C ILE A 61 11.14 7.15 16.67
N LEU A 62 11.39 7.98 15.66
CA LEU A 62 12.54 8.89 15.64
C LEU A 62 12.43 9.97 16.73
N SER A 63 11.22 10.51 16.95
CA SER A 63 10.93 11.41 18.08
C SER A 63 11.19 10.75 19.44
N GLY A 64 10.77 9.49 19.62
CA GLY A 64 11.04 8.72 20.84
C GLY A 64 12.54 8.48 21.08
N PHE A 65 13.32 8.20 20.04
CA PHE A 65 14.78 8.08 20.15
C PHE A 65 15.45 9.41 20.52
N VAL A 66 15.04 10.52 19.90
CA VAL A 66 15.56 11.86 20.22
C VAL A 66 15.26 12.22 21.67
N TYR A 67 14.04 11.96 22.15
CA TYR A 67 13.66 12.21 23.54
C TYR A 67 14.53 11.43 24.54
N ASN A 68 14.80 10.15 24.26
CA ASN A 68 15.66 9.33 25.12
C ASN A 68 17.11 9.83 25.16
N ILE A 69 17.66 10.27 24.02
CA ILE A 69 19.01 10.84 23.95
C ILE A 69 19.09 12.15 24.76
N MET A 70 18.08 13.01 24.66
CA MET A 70 18.03 14.28 25.39
C MET A 70 17.98 14.07 26.92
N ASN A 71 17.30 13.02 27.40
CA ASN A 71 17.24 12.70 28.84
C ASN A 71 18.52 12.06 29.40
N SER A 72 19.42 11.55 28.55
CA SER A 72 20.62 10.81 28.98
C SER A 72 21.77 11.70 29.48
N GLY A 73 21.76 13.00 29.16
CA GLY A 73 22.73 13.95 29.72
C GLY A 73 22.79 15.31 29.00
N ILE A 74 23.40 16.30 29.66
CA ILE A 74 23.47 17.71 29.19
C ILE A 74 24.24 17.85 27.86
N ILE A 75 25.28 17.04 27.62
CA ILE A 75 26.01 17.05 26.34
C ILE A 75 25.14 16.46 25.20
N PHE A 76 24.37 15.41 25.50
CA PHE A 76 23.50 14.72 24.57
C PHE A 76 22.21 15.52 24.28
N PHE A 77 21.83 16.43 25.17
CA PHE A 77 20.74 17.37 24.95
C PHE A 77 21.02 18.32 23.77
N ILE A 78 22.23 18.89 23.68
CA ILE A 78 22.63 19.77 22.56
C ILE A 78 22.71 18.97 21.25
N ILE A 79 23.25 17.75 21.30
CA ILE A 79 23.37 16.90 20.11
C ILE A 79 21.99 16.42 19.64
N GLY A 80 21.08 16.12 20.56
CA GLY A 80 19.70 15.71 20.28
C GLY A 80 18.85 16.78 19.59
N LEU A 81 19.24 18.06 19.67
CA LEU A 81 18.57 19.17 18.99
C LEU A 81 18.75 19.12 17.46
N ILE A 82 19.88 18.60 16.97
CA ILE A 82 20.21 18.48 15.54
C ILE A 82 19.22 17.56 14.81
N PRO A 83 18.98 16.30 15.25
CA PRO A 83 17.97 15.46 14.62
C PRO A 83 16.55 16.04 14.73
N LEU A 84 16.23 16.77 15.81
CA LEU A 84 14.93 17.44 15.94
C LEU A 84 14.68 18.49 14.82
N THR A 85 15.72 19.23 14.41
CA THR A 85 15.63 20.18 13.28
C THR A 85 15.50 19.53 11.90
N PHE A 86 15.81 18.24 11.77
CA PHE A 86 15.67 17.50 10.51
C PHE A 86 14.31 16.79 10.40
N ILE A 87 13.64 16.60 11.54
CA ILE A 87 12.30 15.96 11.67
C ILE A 87 11.17 16.97 11.46
N ILE A 88 11.38 18.22 11.91
CA ILE A 88 10.51 19.38 11.71
C ILE A 88 10.74 19.98 10.32
#